data_AF-A0A818JXQ2-F1
#
_entry.id   AF-A0A818JXQ2-F1
#
_cell.length_a   1.000
_cell.length_b   1.000
_cell.length_c   1.000
_cell.angle_alpha   90.00
_cell.angle_beta   90.00
_cell.angle_gamma   90.00
#
_symmetry.space_group_name_H-M   'P 1'
#
loop_
_entity.id
_entity.type
_entity.pdbx_description
1 polymer ?
#
loop_
_entity_poly.entity_id
_entity_poly.type
_entity_poly.pdbx_seq_one_letter_code
_entity_poly.pdbx_strand_id
1 'polypeptide(L)'
;MAEVVQRHLEDMLSEFEQAKRIGLFTEAEIKKIVRTRRRHEYKIIRRTKEKECYLDYIKYETHLLKLVQLRREKLKLGRIYKKNEIDLAIKRRIERLFRSACHRFKKDVNLWLTFIEFLKKQYDYSTASSIFTTALHTHGNKYWLWIMAAKFEFETMVSPSSARSLFQRALRIKPNEKKLWLEYFKFELLYVELIQKRQLVLDRTKQEIENNEDDAILQGKIVEIVFHNAQTTIENDPIFICSFVKILYEFSQFSFVESLVNQIYSVLKDKYSSNVLAQSLIAQRPLINERKMIDEATKKEQDVTFMIAILEQQVRENYEQQLNNSIVDKNELWNLYLDFCVQRLRQASDSNKTEHISICDRIFSLASEQISLTSEHYLEWVSIVDHNRAKVIIKKATDHYPNDASLWNKRLSLLIEESVDCKTIKKEFKLACGNSDVKKSSLIWNTIIDYAQENDHKWTEELFEQSQMESFDLSVTLQLKSKYLQWANQNKSIKQVRQLFDKLSCRTPASLPFYMDYIKIEQSLSNIDNKRIKTAFEQAIIYFGKTSADLWLAYLDYSKQHQSLDFITISRIHSRALHILESDELKRFNTECALKNLT
;
A
#
# COMPACT_ATOMS: atom_id res chain seq x y z
N MET A 1 -24.36 -47.43 -10.39
CA MET A 1 -23.04 -46.77 -10.49
C MET A 1 -22.15 -47.48 -11.51
N ALA A 2 -21.90 -48.79 -11.36
CA ALA A 2 -21.04 -49.55 -12.27
C ALA A 2 -21.55 -49.58 -13.73
N GLU A 3 -22.86 -49.77 -13.93
CA GLU A 3 -23.48 -49.80 -15.26
C GLU A 3 -23.33 -48.47 -16.02
N VAL A 4 -23.43 -47.32 -15.32
CA VAL A 4 -23.24 -45.98 -15.90
C VAL A 4 -21.77 -45.76 -16.29
N VAL A 5 -20.82 -46.18 -15.44
CA VAL A 5 -19.38 -46.12 -15.76
C VAL A 5 -19.08 -46.98 -16.99
N GLN A 6 -19.67 -48.18 -17.05
CA GLN A 6 -19.44 -49.12 -18.14
C GLN A 6 -19.98 -48.57 -19.47
N ARG A 7 -21.19 -48.02 -19.48
CA ARG A 7 -21.76 -47.34 -20.64
C ARG A 7 -20.91 -46.16 -21.12
N HIS A 8 -20.46 -45.31 -20.18
CA HIS A 8 -19.56 -44.20 -20.53
C HIS A 8 -18.27 -44.70 -21.19
N LEU A 9 -17.69 -45.81 -20.72
CA LEU A 9 -16.47 -46.38 -21.31
C LEU A 9 -16.73 -47.00 -22.69
N GLU A 10 -17.91 -47.59 -22.91
CA GLU A 10 -18.33 -48.14 -24.20
C GLU A 10 -18.47 -47.05 -25.26
N ASP A 11 -19.02 -45.88 -24.89
CA ASP A 11 -19.10 -44.71 -25.78
C ASP A 11 -17.71 -44.21 -26.25
N MET A 12 -16.63 -44.59 -25.56
CA MET A 12 -15.25 -44.21 -25.89
C MET A 12 -14.53 -45.23 -26.79
N LEU A 13 -15.14 -46.38 -27.08
CA LEU A 13 -14.45 -47.46 -27.80
C LEU A 13 -14.07 -47.04 -29.22
N SER A 14 -14.94 -46.32 -29.91
CA SER A 14 -14.69 -45.79 -31.25
C SER A 14 -13.48 -44.85 -31.30
N GLU A 15 -13.31 -43.98 -30.30
CA GLU A 15 -12.15 -43.10 -30.13
C GLU A 15 -10.84 -43.90 -30.04
N PHE A 16 -10.84 -44.99 -29.25
CA PHE A 16 -9.65 -45.81 -29.03
C PHE A 16 -9.28 -46.68 -30.23
N GLU A 17 -10.27 -47.26 -30.92
CA GLU A 17 -10.03 -48.03 -32.14
C GLU A 17 -9.36 -47.18 -33.22
N GLN A 18 -9.86 -45.96 -33.42
CA GLN A 18 -9.30 -45.04 -34.39
C GLN A 18 -7.91 -44.56 -33.95
N ALA A 19 -7.71 -44.27 -32.67
CA ALA A 19 -6.39 -43.88 -32.18
C ALA A 19 -5.34 -45.00 -32.31
N LYS A 20 -5.75 -46.27 -32.18
CA LYS A 20 -4.90 -47.44 -32.44
C LYS A 20 -4.57 -47.58 -33.93
N ARG A 21 -5.58 -47.50 -34.81
CA ARG A 21 -5.42 -47.65 -36.27
C ARG A 21 -4.43 -46.64 -36.87
N ILE A 22 -4.39 -45.43 -36.31
CA ILE A 22 -3.54 -44.33 -36.79
C ILE A 22 -2.16 -44.35 -36.10
N GLY A 23 -1.94 -45.27 -35.15
CA GLY A 23 -0.67 -45.37 -34.41
C GLY A 23 -0.45 -44.27 -33.38
N LEU A 24 -1.51 -43.55 -32.96
CA LEU A 24 -1.39 -42.52 -31.91
C LEU A 24 -1.15 -43.13 -30.54
N PHE A 25 -1.70 -44.32 -30.28
CA PHE A 25 -1.49 -45.07 -29.05
C PHE A 25 -1.29 -46.56 -29.32
N THR A 26 -0.43 -47.18 -28.52
CA THR A 26 -0.31 -48.65 -28.48
C THR A 26 -1.46 -49.27 -27.68
N GLU A 27 -1.69 -50.57 -27.85
CA GLU A 27 -2.74 -51.28 -27.09
C GLU A 27 -2.51 -51.24 -25.57
N ALA A 28 -1.25 -51.29 -25.13
CA ALA A 28 -0.90 -51.18 -23.72
C ALA A 28 -1.21 -49.78 -23.15
N GLU A 29 -0.96 -48.72 -23.93
CA GLU A 29 -1.30 -47.35 -23.55
C GLU A 29 -2.81 -47.14 -23.48
N ILE A 30 -3.57 -47.66 -24.44
CA ILE A 30 -5.04 -47.60 -24.44
C ILE A 30 -5.60 -48.28 -23.19
N LYS A 31 -5.10 -49.48 -22.83
CA LYS A 31 -5.51 -50.17 -21.59
C LYS A 31 -5.23 -49.32 -20.34
N LYS A 32 -4.09 -48.60 -20.30
CA LYS A 32 -3.75 -47.67 -19.21
C LYS A 32 -4.69 -46.46 -19.17
N ILE A 33 -5.03 -45.89 -20.33
CA ILE A 33 -5.96 -44.76 -20.44
C ILE A 33 -7.36 -45.17 -19.97
N VAL A 34 -7.88 -46.33 -20.42
CA VAL A 34 -9.18 -46.88 -20.01
C VAL A 34 -9.22 -47.12 -18.50
N ARG A 35 -8.17 -47.71 -17.92
CA ARG A 35 -8.09 -47.95 -16.47
C ARG A 35 -8.10 -46.64 -15.68
N THR A 36 -7.44 -45.61 -16.18
CA THR A 36 -7.36 -44.30 -15.52
C THR A 36 -8.69 -43.54 -15.63
N ARG A 37 -9.30 -43.49 -16.82
CA ARG A 37 -10.65 -42.93 -17.04
C ARG A 37 -11.69 -43.61 -16.16
N ARG A 38 -11.70 -44.95 -16.09
CA ARG A 38 -12.58 -45.72 -15.21
C ARG A 38 -12.49 -45.25 -13.75
N ARG A 39 -11.27 -45.04 -13.22
CA ARG A 39 -11.08 -44.54 -11.85
C ARG A 39 -11.67 -43.14 -11.66
N HIS A 40 -11.51 -42.24 -12.62
CA HIS A 40 -12.10 -40.90 -12.56
C HIS A 40 -13.64 -40.92 -12.67
N GLU A 41 -14.20 -41.73 -13.56
CA GLU A 41 -15.66 -41.92 -13.68
C GLU A 41 -16.26 -42.44 -12.36
N TYR A 42 -15.61 -43.43 -11.73
CA TYR A 42 -16.03 -43.91 -10.41
C TYR A 42 -15.96 -42.83 -9.33
N LYS A 43 -14.95 -41.94 -9.35
CA LYS A 43 -14.82 -40.83 -8.39
C LYS A 43 -15.95 -39.80 -8.55
N ILE A 44 -16.33 -39.47 -9.79
CA ILE A 44 -17.36 -38.44 -10.07
C ILE A 44 -18.79 -38.94 -9.81
N ILE A 45 -19.03 -40.25 -9.96
CA ILE A 45 -20.35 -40.87 -9.77
C ILE A 45 -20.63 -41.18 -8.29
N ARG A 46 -19.66 -40.98 -7.37
CA ARG A 46 -19.86 -41.17 -5.92
C ARG A 46 -21.01 -40.31 -5.39
N ARG A 47 -21.62 -40.78 -4.29
CA ARG A 47 -22.71 -40.08 -3.60
C ARG A 47 -22.25 -38.69 -3.12
N THR A 48 -21.07 -38.62 -2.50
CA THR A 48 -20.38 -37.38 -2.18
C THR A 48 -19.61 -36.90 -3.40
N LYS A 49 -20.00 -35.74 -3.94
CA LYS A 49 -19.39 -35.15 -5.13
C LYS A 49 -18.47 -34.01 -4.71
N GLU A 50 -17.18 -34.25 -4.78
CA GLU A 50 -16.13 -33.27 -4.49
C GLU A 50 -15.71 -32.54 -5.76
N LYS A 51 -15.36 -31.26 -5.64
CA LYS A 51 -14.96 -30.42 -6.77
C LYS A 51 -13.62 -30.91 -7.36
N GLU A 52 -12.73 -31.32 -6.47
CA GLU A 52 -11.39 -31.83 -6.76
C GLU A 52 -11.45 -33.04 -7.70
N CYS A 53 -12.45 -33.91 -7.53
CA CYS A 53 -12.66 -35.05 -8.41
C CYS A 53 -12.93 -34.66 -9.88
N TYR A 54 -13.68 -33.58 -10.11
CA TYR A 54 -13.92 -33.05 -11.46
C TYR A 54 -12.67 -32.37 -12.00
N LEU A 55 -12.02 -31.54 -11.21
CA LEU A 55 -10.81 -30.81 -11.60
C LEU A 55 -9.68 -31.76 -11.98
N ASP A 56 -9.46 -32.83 -11.20
CA ASP A 56 -8.45 -33.84 -11.48
C ASP A 56 -8.73 -34.57 -12.79
N TYR A 57 -10.00 -34.89 -13.07
CA TYR A 57 -10.36 -35.55 -14.32
C TYR A 57 -10.20 -34.61 -15.52
N ILE A 58 -10.61 -33.34 -15.39
CA ILE A 58 -10.42 -32.31 -16.41
C ILE A 58 -8.92 -32.13 -16.71
N LYS A 59 -8.08 -32.02 -15.67
CA LYS A 59 -6.61 -31.93 -15.81
C LYS A 59 -6.06 -33.13 -16.57
N TYR A 60 -6.48 -34.34 -16.20
CA TYR A 60 -6.08 -35.56 -16.89
C TYR A 60 -6.47 -35.55 -18.37
N GLU A 61 -7.72 -35.23 -18.69
CA GLU A 61 -8.20 -35.20 -20.09
C GLU A 61 -7.55 -34.07 -20.89
N THR A 62 -7.26 -32.92 -20.28
CA THR A 62 -6.52 -31.83 -20.93
C THR A 62 -5.08 -32.21 -21.24
N HIS A 63 -4.40 -32.92 -20.33
CA HIS A 63 -3.07 -33.47 -20.60
C HIS A 63 -3.12 -34.53 -21.70
N LEU A 64 -4.15 -35.38 -21.72
CA LEU A 64 -4.34 -36.38 -22.76
C LEU A 64 -4.57 -35.72 -24.13
N LEU A 65 -5.39 -34.68 -24.21
CA LEU A 65 -5.61 -33.90 -25.43
C LEU A 65 -4.29 -33.30 -25.94
N LYS A 66 -3.48 -32.71 -25.05
CA LYS A 66 -2.17 -32.16 -25.40
C LYS A 66 -1.21 -33.24 -25.91
N LEU A 67 -1.22 -34.41 -25.28
CA LEU A 67 -0.41 -35.56 -25.73
C LEU A 67 -0.81 -36.03 -27.13
N VAL A 68 -2.12 -36.12 -27.42
CA VAL A 68 -2.62 -36.47 -28.76
C VAL A 68 -2.15 -35.45 -29.79
N GLN A 69 -2.25 -34.15 -29.48
CA GLN A 69 -1.81 -33.07 -30.37
C GLN A 69 -0.31 -33.19 -30.71
N LEU A 70 0.55 -33.36 -29.70
CA LEU A 70 2.00 -33.52 -29.89
C LEU A 70 2.36 -34.76 -30.71
N ARG A 71 1.66 -35.89 -30.50
CA ARG A 71 1.90 -37.12 -31.25
C ARG A 71 1.49 -36.98 -32.72
N ARG A 72 0.39 -36.26 -33.00
CA ARG A 72 -0.03 -35.97 -34.38
C ARG A 72 1.00 -35.15 -35.14
N GLU A 73 1.56 -34.12 -34.49
CA GLU A 73 2.63 -33.30 -35.06
C GLU A 73 3.88 -34.14 -35.38
N LYS A 74 4.31 -34.99 -34.44
CA LYS A 74 5.47 -35.88 -34.63
C LYS A 74 5.26 -36.87 -35.78
N LEU A 75 4.06 -37.44 -35.90
CA LEU A 75 3.73 -38.42 -36.93
C LEU A 75 3.40 -37.79 -38.29
N LYS A 76 3.44 -36.45 -38.41
CA LYS A 76 3.08 -35.70 -39.63
C LYS A 76 1.70 -36.11 -40.18
N LEU A 77 0.80 -36.55 -39.31
CA LEU A 77 -0.58 -36.85 -39.65
C LEU A 77 -1.24 -35.51 -39.98
N GLY A 78 -1.60 -35.29 -41.26
CA GLY A 78 -2.13 -34.02 -41.73
C GLY A 78 -3.22 -33.44 -40.81
N ARG A 79 -3.33 -32.11 -40.74
CA ARG A 79 -4.07 -31.34 -39.72
C ARG A 79 -5.53 -31.74 -39.47
N ILE A 80 -6.13 -32.55 -40.35
CA ILE A 80 -7.56 -32.86 -40.40
C ILE A 80 -7.84 -34.36 -40.20
N TYR A 81 -6.89 -35.25 -40.49
CA TYR A 81 -7.16 -36.70 -40.55
C TYR A 81 -7.62 -37.25 -39.20
N LYS A 82 -8.88 -37.71 -39.13
CA LYS A 82 -9.52 -38.33 -37.95
C LYS A 82 -9.51 -37.47 -36.68
N LYS A 83 -9.32 -36.15 -36.82
CA LYS A 83 -9.30 -35.20 -35.69
C LYS A 83 -10.66 -35.09 -34.99
N ASN A 84 -11.75 -35.18 -35.75
CA ASN A 84 -13.11 -35.14 -35.20
C ASN A 84 -13.46 -36.39 -34.36
N GLU A 85 -12.89 -37.54 -34.69
CA GLU A 85 -13.19 -38.80 -34.01
C GLU A 85 -12.40 -38.92 -32.68
N ILE A 86 -11.24 -38.27 -32.57
CA ILE A 86 -10.34 -38.41 -31.42
C ILE A 86 -10.26 -37.12 -30.62
N ASP A 87 -9.69 -36.06 -31.19
CA ASP A 87 -9.43 -34.80 -30.50
C ASP A 87 -10.74 -34.11 -30.07
N LEU A 88 -11.73 -34.05 -30.97
CA LEU A 88 -13.03 -33.45 -30.66
C LEU A 88 -13.82 -34.28 -29.64
N ALA A 89 -13.66 -35.61 -29.62
CA ALA A 89 -14.28 -36.47 -28.60
C ALA A 89 -13.71 -36.16 -27.20
N ILE A 90 -12.39 -36.01 -27.10
CA ILE A 90 -11.72 -35.60 -25.85
C ILE A 90 -12.15 -34.18 -25.44
N LYS A 91 -12.21 -33.23 -26.38
CA LYS A 91 -12.68 -31.86 -26.11
C LYS A 91 -14.11 -31.82 -25.57
N ARG A 92 -15.05 -32.48 -26.25
CA ARG A 92 -16.47 -32.57 -25.83
C ARG A 92 -16.61 -33.18 -24.44
N ARG A 93 -15.74 -34.13 -24.09
CA ARG A 93 -15.70 -34.72 -22.75
C ARG A 93 -15.24 -33.72 -21.71
N ILE A 94 -14.14 -32.99 -21.97
CA ILE A 94 -13.66 -31.92 -21.08
C ILE A 94 -14.77 -30.88 -20.88
N GLU A 95 -15.45 -30.46 -21.94
CA GLU A 95 -16.58 -29.53 -21.87
C GLU A 95 -17.74 -30.09 -21.03
N ARG A 96 -18.11 -31.36 -21.20
CA ARG A 96 -19.16 -32.01 -20.41
C ARG A 96 -18.80 -32.04 -18.92
N LEU A 97 -17.53 -32.31 -18.60
CA LEU A 97 -17.02 -32.30 -17.24
C LEU A 97 -17.07 -30.89 -16.64
N PHE A 98 -16.61 -29.89 -17.37
CA PHE A 98 -16.73 -28.49 -16.95
C PHE A 98 -18.18 -28.06 -16.76
N ARG A 99 -19.08 -28.34 -17.70
CA ARG A 99 -20.52 -28.03 -17.57
C ARG A 99 -21.14 -28.69 -16.35
N SER A 100 -20.80 -29.95 -16.10
CA SER A 100 -21.26 -30.70 -14.92
C SER A 100 -20.73 -30.08 -13.62
N ALA A 101 -19.44 -29.70 -13.61
CA ALA A 101 -18.80 -29.06 -12.47
C ALA A 101 -19.41 -27.66 -12.20
N CYS A 102 -19.54 -26.81 -13.22
CA CYS A 102 -20.15 -25.48 -13.09
C CYS A 102 -21.62 -25.56 -12.65
N HIS A 103 -22.38 -26.52 -13.16
CA HIS A 103 -23.77 -26.72 -12.73
C HIS A 103 -23.88 -27.14 -11.26
N ARG A 104 -22.92 -27.93 -10.76
CA ARG A 104 -22.93 -28.41 -9.37
C ARG A 104 -22.36 -27.37 -8.41
N PHE A 105 -21.26 -26.72 -8.77
CA PHE A 105 -20.51 -25.78 -7.94
C PHE A 105 -20.72 -24.33 -8.41
N LYS A 106 -21.99 -23.95 -8.63
CA LYS A 106 -22.37 -22.65 -9.23
C LYS A 106 -21.80 -21.42 -8.53
N LYS A 107 -21.42 -21.50 -7.25
CA LYS A 107 -20.87 -20.37 -6.48
C LYS A 107 -19.39 -20.09 -6.81
N ASP A 108 -18.67 -21.05 -7.37
CA ASP A 108 -17.23 -20.94 -7.64
C ASP A 108 -16.97 -20.26 -8.99
N VAL A 109 -16.73 -18.95 -8.97
CA VAL A 109 -16.46 -18.16 -10.18
C VAL A 109 -15.20 -18.60 -10.90
N ASN A 110 -14.18 -19.06 -10.17
CA ASN A 110 -12.92 -19.48 -10.76
C ASN A 110 -13.12 -20.69 -11.66
N LEU A 111 -14.06 -21.57 -11.32
CA LEU A 111 -14.42 -22.71 -12.17
C LEU A 111 -14.98 -22.26 -13.52
N TRP A 112 -15.86 -21.25 -13.54
CA TRP A 112 -16.38 -20.67 -14.78
C TRP A 112 -15.27 -20.01 -15.61
N LEU A 113 -14.36 -19.26 -14.96
CA LEU A 113 -13.24 -18.61 -15.64
C LEU A 113 -12.28 -19.64 -16.27
N THR A 114 -11.91 -20.68 -15.52
CA THR A 114 -11.04 -21.75 -16.04
C THR A 114 -11.68 -22.48 -17.23
N PHE A 115 -13.00 -22.63 -17.22
CA PHE A 115 -13.74 -23.21 -18.35
C PHE A 115 -13.70 -22.29 -19.58
N ILE A 116 -13.96 -20.99 -19.39
CA ILE A 116 -13.89 -19.99 -20.46
C ILE A 116 -12.47 -19.92 -21.05
N GLU A 117 -11.43 -19.91 -20.22
CA GLU A 117 -10.04 -19.96 -20.67
C GLU A 117 -9.72 -21.21 -21.48
N PHE A 118 -10.23 -22.37 -21.04
CA PHE A 118 -10.11 -23.60 -21.81
C PHE A 118 -10.75 -23.45 -23.19
N LEU A 119 -11.99 -22.94 -23.28
CA LEU A 119 -12.69 -22.73 -24.55
C LEU A 119 -11.95 -21.75 -25.47
N LYS A 120 -11.43 -20.64 -24.91
CA LYS A 120 -10.58 -19.69 -25.65
C LYS A 120 -9.32 -20.36 -26.22
N LYS A 121 -8.64 -21.19 -25.43
CA LYS A 121 -7.46 -21.97 -25.90
C LYS A 121 -7.82 -22.97 -27.01
N GLN A 122 -9.07 -23.44 -27.03
CA GLN A 122 -9.57 -24.34 -28.09
C GLN A 122 -10.15 -23.61 -29.30
N TYR A 123 -10.13 -22.26 -29.32
CA TYR A 123 -10.76 -21.41 -30.33
C TYR A 123 -12.29 -21.61 -30.46
N ASP A 124 -12.95 -22.12 -29.41
CA ASP A 124 -14.42 -22.24 -29.37
C ASP A 124 -15.05 -21.02 -28.67
N TYR A 125 -15.09 -19.92 -29.41
CA TYR A 125 -15.55 -18.63 -28.90
C TYR A 125 -17.08 -18.55 -28.75
N SER A 126 -17.83 -19.26 -29.60
CA SER A 126 -19.29 -19.31 -29.53
C SER A 126 -19.74 -19.98 -28.23
N THR A 127 -19.14 -21.12 -27.88
CA THR A 127 -19.42 -21.76 -26.60
C THR A 127 -18.96 -20.89 -25.44
N ALA A 128 -17.80 -20.23 -25.54
CA ALA A 128 -17.32 -19.32 -24.49
C ALA A 128 -18.31 -18.16 -24.22
N SER A 129 -18.88 -17.55 -25.26
CA SER A 129 -19.92 -16.51 -25.16
C SER A 129 -21.19 -17.04 -24.44
N SER A 130 -21.63 -18.24 -24.79
CA SER A 130 -22.74 -18.92 -24.10
C SER A 130 -22.43 -19.14 -22.63
N ILE A 131 -21.21 -19.59 -22.30
CA ILE A 131 -20.78 -19.79 -20.92
C ILE A 131 -20.71 -18.46 -20.15
N PHE A 132 -20.21 -17.37 -20.75
CA PHE A 132 -20.29 -16.04 -20.15
C PHE A 132 -21.74 -15.66 -19.80
N THR A 133 -22.68 -15.87 -20.71
CA THR A 133 -24.11 -15.59 -20.46
C THR A 133 -24.65 -16.38 -19.26
N THR A 134 -24.30 -17.67 -19.15
CA THR A 134 -24.71 -18.49 -18.00
C THR A 134 -24.00 -18.11 -16.70
N ALA A 135 -22.73 -17.71 -16.77
CA ALA A 135 -21.96 -17.24 -15.62
C ALA A 135 -22.52 -15.90 -15.10
N LEU A 136 -22.93 -15.00 -16.00
CA LEU A 136 -23.55 -13.72 -15.63
C LEU A 136 -24.93 -13.91 -14.99
N HIS A 137 -25.70 -14.92 -15.41
CA HIS A 137 -26.97 -15.24 -14.75
C HIS A 137 -26.77 -15.67 -13.28
N THR A 138 -25.68 -16.36 -12.97
CA THR A 138 -25.37 -16.84 -11.62
C THR A 138 -24.56 -15.85 -10.78
N HIS A 139 -23.74 -15.01 -11.43
CA HIS A 139 -22.79 -14.10 -10.78
C HIS A 139 -22.97 -12.64 -11.19
N GLY A 140 -24.18 -12.25 -11.61
CA GLY A 140 -24.48 -10.90 -12.11
C GLY A 140 -24.20 -9.75 -11.15
N ASN A 141 -24.04 -10.02 -9.85
CA ASN A 141 -23.63 -9.01 -8.86
C ASN A 141 -22.15 -8.59 -9.00
N LYS A 142 -21.31 -9.40 -9.67
CA LYS A 142 -19.87 -9.10 -9.85
C LYS A 142 -19.66 -8.26 -11.11
N TYR A 143 -19.57 -6.94 -10.94
CA TYR A 143 -19.44 -5.98 -12.05
C TYR A 143 -18.25 -6.28 -12.99
N TRP A 144 -17.11 -6.73 -12.45
CA TRP A 144 -15.91 -7.03 -13.24
C TRP A 144 -16.13 -8.18 -14.24
N LEU A 145 -17.06 -9.10 -13.95
CA LEU A 145 -17.41 -10.20 -14.85
C LEU A 145 -18.18 -9.69 -16.08
N TRP A 146 -18.99 -8.65 -15.91
CA TRP A 146 -19.66 -7.97 -17.02
C TRP A 146 -18.65 -7.26 -17.92
N ILE A 147 -17.67 -6.55 -17.34
CA ILE A 147 -16.59 -5.90 -18.10
C ILE A 147 -15.82 -6.96 -18.90
N MET A 148 -15.47 -8.09 -18.28
CA MET A 148 -14.77 -9.18 -18.95
C MET A 148 -15.58 -9.77 -20.11
N ALA A 149 -16.88 -10.01 -19.92
CA ALA A 149 -17.76 -10.52 -20.96
C ALA A 149 -17.92 -9.51 -22.12
N ALA A 150 -18.12 -8.23 -21.82
CA ALA A 150 -18.24 -7.19 -22.84
C ALA A 150 -16.96 -7.02 -23.66
N LYS A 151 -15.77 -7.05 -23.01
CA LYS A 151 -14.47 -7.05 -23.70
C LYS A 151 -14.31 -8.28 -24.60
N PHE A 152 -14.71 -9.46 -24.13
CA PHE A 152 -14.68 -10.67 -24.94
C PHE A 152 -15.57 -10.57 -26.19
N GLU A 153 -16.80 -10.07 -26.04
CA GLU A 153 -17.70 -9.85 -27.17
C GLU A 153 -17.16 -8.83 -28.19
N PHE A 154 -16.55 -7.75 -27.70
CA PHE A 154 -15.99 -6.71 -28.57
C PHE A 154 -14.71 -7.16 -29.29
N GLU A 155 -13.71 -7.64 -28.54
CA GLU A 155 -12.37 -7.92 -29.06
C GLU A 155 -12.28 -9.27 -29.77
N THR A 156 -13.00 -10.29 -29.29
CA THR A 156 -12.90 -11.67 -29.82
C THR A 156 -14.06 -12.02 -30.76
N MET A 157 -15.29 -11.72 -30.37
CA MET A 157 -16.47 -12.02 -31.20
C MET A 157 -16.76 -10.92 -32.25
N VAL A 158 -16.07 -9.77 -32.17
CA VAL A 158 -16.25 -8.62 -33.07
C VAL A 158 -17.72 -8.14 -33.08
N SER A 159 -18.39 -8.21 -31.92
CA SER A 159 -19.80 -7.89 -31.75
C SER A 159 -19.99 -6.67 -30.83
N PRO A 160 -19.85 -5.44 -31.36
CA PRO A 160 -19.99 -4.21 -30.56
C PRO A 160 -21.41 -4.05 -29.99
N SER A 161 -22.45 -4.47 -30.72
CA SER A 161 -23.83 -4.42 -30.25
C SER A 161 -24.05 -5.30 -29.00
N SER A 162 -23.47 -6.50 -28.99
CA SER A 162 -23.54 -7.41 -27.84
C SER A 162 -22.79 -6.84 -26.64
N ALA A 163 -21.57 -6.32 -26.85
CA ALA A 163 -20.78 -5.66 -25.81
C ALA A 163 -21.54 -4.48 -25.18
N ARG A 164 -22.13 -3.60 -26.01
CA ARG A 164 -22.97 -2.47 -25.54
C ARG A 164 -24.15 -2.96 -24.71
N SER A 165 -24.86 -4.00 -25.17
CA SER A 165 -25.98 -4.57 -24.42
C SER A 165 -25.57 -5.12 -23.04
N LEU A 166 -24.37 -5.70 -22.94
CA LEU A 166 -23.81 -6.20 -21.69
C LEU A 166 -23.49 -5.06 -20.72
N PHE A 167 -22.85 -3.98 -21.19
CA PHE A 167 -22.61 -2.80 -20.36
C PHE A 167 -23.90 -2.15 -19.87
N GLN A 168 -24.89 -1.95 -20.74
CA GLN A 168 -26.18 -1.39 -20.37
C GLN A 168 -26.92 -2.25 -19.34
N ARG A 169 -26.88 -3.58 -19.50
CA ARG A 169 -27.43 -4.52 -18.50
C ARG A 169 -26.67 -4.46 -17.18
N ALA A 170 -25.35 -4.38 -17.22
CA ALA A 170 -24.52 -4.27 -16.02
C ALA A 170 -24.85 -2.99 -15.23
N LEU A 171 -25.00 -1.86 -15.92
CA LEU A 171 -25.35 -0.57 -15.33
C LEU A 171 -26.78 -0.54 -14.76
N ARG A 172 -27.72 -1.30 -15.32
CA ARG A 172 -29.05 -1.49 -14.70
C ARG A 172 -28.98 -2.24 -13.37
N ILE A 173 -28.01 -3.15 -13.20
CA ILE A 173 -27.83 -3.92 -11.96
C ILE A 173 -26.98 -3.13 -10.94
N LYS A 174 -25.95 -2.43 -11.42
CA LYS A 174 -24.99 -1.67 -10.61
C LYS A 174 -24.77 -0.26 -11.19
N PRO A 175 -25.75 0.65 -11.04
CA PRO A 175 -25.65 2.01 -11.58
C PRO A 175 -24.54 2.84 -10.91
N ASN A 176 -24.24 2.58 -9.64
CA ASN A 176 -23.30 3.40 -8.87
C ASN A 176 -21.83 2.93 -8.99
N GLU A 177 -21.55 1.91 -9.79
CA GLU A 177 -20.19 1.37 -9.95
C GLU A 177 -19.41 2.20 -10.99
N LYS A 178 -18.55 3.10 -10.49
CA LYS A 178 -17.74 4.03 -11.31
C LYS A 178 -16.95 3.32 -12.41
N LYS A 179 -16.33 2.17 -12.09
CA LYS A 179 -15.51 1.43 -13.04
C LYS A 179 -16.31 0.89 -14.24
N LEU A 180 -17.60 0.57 -14.06
CA LEU A 180 -18.46 0.17 -15.18
C LEU A 180 -18.69 1.31 -16.17
N TRP A 181 -18.95 2.52 -15.67
CA TRP A 181 -19.14 3.70 -16.52
C TRP A 181 -17.87 4.04 -17.31
N LEU A 182 -16.71 4.01 -16.65
CA LEU A 182 -15.43 4.30 -17.31
C LEU A 182 -15.07 3.28 -18.39
N GLU A 183 -15.29 2.00 -18.13
CA GLU A 183 -15.05 0.94 -19.12
C GLU A 183 -16.07 0.97 -20.26
N TYR A 184 -17.33 1.33 -19.97
CA TYR A 184 -18.33 1.51 -21.01
C TYR A 184 -18.00 2.70 -21.91
N PHE A 185 -17.61 3.83 -21.31
CA PHE A 185 -17.17 5.03 -22.03
C PHE A 185 -15.93 4.76 -22.89
N LYS A 186 -14.92 4.08 -22.33
CA LYS A 186 -13.73 3.65 -23.08
C LYS A 186 -14.07 2.71 -24.23
N PHE A 187 -15.01 1.78 -24.04
CA PHE A 187 -15.50 0.90 -25.09
C PHE A 187 -16.10 1.69 -26.27
N GLU A 188 -16.93 2.70 -26.00
CA GLU A 188 -17.52 3.52 -27.07
C GLU A 188 -16.44 4.27 -27.86
N LEU A 189 -15.41 4.81 -27.20
CA LEU A 189 -14.26 5.44 -27.87
C LEU A 189 -13.47 4.45 -28.74
N LEU A 190 -13.20 3.24 -28.24
CA LEU A 190 -12.56 2.17 -29.03
C LEU A 190 -13.40 1.75 -30.24
N TYR A 191 -14.72 1.80 -30.11
CA TYR A 191 -15.61 1.50 -31.23
C TYR A 191 -15.57 2.59 -32.31
N VAL A 192 -15.49 3.87 -31.93
CA VAL A 192 -15.23 4.97 -32.87
C VAL A 192 -13.92 4.75 -33.62
N GLU A 193 -12.85 4.41 -32.89
CA GLU A 193 -11.53 4.12 -33.50
C GLU A 193 -11.62 2.98 -34.53
N LEU A 194 -12.36 1.92 -34.20
CA LEU A 194 -12.57 0.77 -35.08
C LEU A 194 -13.29 1.17 -36.37
N ILE A 195 -14.34 2.01 -36.28
CA ILE A 195 -15.07 2.48 -37.47
C ILE A 195 -14.18 3.36 -38.33
N GLN A 196 -13.45 4.31 -37.74
CA GLN A 196 -12.54 5.18 -38.49
C GLN A 196 -11.49 4.35 -39.24
N LYS A 197 -10.85 3.38 -38.57
CA LYS A 197 -9.87 2.48 -39.22
C LYS A 197 -10.49 1.70 -40.38
N ARG A 198 -11.72 1.23 -40.25
CA ARG A 198 -12.44 0.54 -41.35
C ARG A 198 -12.71 1.46 -42.52
N GLN A 199 -13.11 2.71 -42.27
CA GLN A 199 -13.38 3.69 -43.33
C GLN A 199 -12.10 4.11 -44.07
N LEU A 200 -10.96 4.21 -43.37
CA LEU A 200 -9.66 4.48 -43.99
C LEU A 200 -9.19 3.34 -44.93
N VAL A 201 -9.52 2.09 -44.60
CA VAL A 201 -9.24 0.93 -45.48
C VAL A 201 -10.13 0.94 -46.73
N LEU A 202 -11.26 1.65 -46.69
CA LEU A 202 -12.18 1.82 -47.83
C LEU A 202 -11.84 3.08 -48.66
N ASP A 203 -10.57 3.49 -48.65
CA ASP A 203 -10.00 4.63 -49.39
C ASP A 203 -10.65 6.00 -49.14
N ARG A 204 -11.40 6.16 -48.02
CA ARG A 204 -11.87 7.48 -47.57
C ARG A 204 -10.72 8.28 -46.96
N THR A 205 -10.63 9.57 -47.26
CA THR A 205 -9.61 10.42 -46.62
C THR A 205 -9.96 10.70 -45.16
N LYS A 206 -8.95 10.95 -44.30
CA LYS A 206 -9.19 11.32 -42.89
C LYS A 206 -10.11 12.55 -42.76
N GLN A 207 -9.93 13.52 -43.67
CA GLN A 207 -10.72 14.74 -43.71
C GLN A 207 -12.19 14.44 -44.07
N GLU A 208 -12.46 13.53 -45.00
CA GLU A 208 -13.84 13.11 -45.30
C GLU A 208 -14.53 12.40 -44.13
N ILE A 209 -13.77 11.64 -43.34
CA ILE A 209 -14.30 10.91 -42.17
C ILE A 209 -14.61 11.88 -41.02
N GLU A 210 -13.72 12.82 -40.75
CA GLU A 210 -13.89 13.83 -39.71
C GLU A 210 -14.99 14.85 -40.04
N ASN A 211 -15.13 15.20 -41.34
CA ASN A 211 -16.17 16.12 -41.84
C ASN A 211 -17.53 15.45 -42.07
N ASN A 212 -17.67 14.15 -41.82
CA ASN A 212 -18.94 13.46 -41.91
C ASN A 212 -19.81 13.80 -40.68
N GLU A 213 -20.45 14.96 -40.72
CA GLU A 213 -21.29 15.49 -39.63
C GLU A 213 -22.52 14.60 -39.34
N ASP A 214 -22.95 13.79 -40.31
CA ASP A 214 -24.15 12.95 -40.20
C ASP A 214 -23.93 11.68 -39.36
N ASP A 215 -22.68 11.24 -39.16
CA ASP A 215 -22.39 10.02 -38.40
C ASP A 215 -22.24 10.32 -36.90
N ALA A 216 -23.34 10.19 -36.17
CA ALA A 216 -23.42 10.40 -34.73
C ALA A 216 -22.42 9.56 -33.91
N ILE A 217 -21.95 8.42 -34.45
CA ILE A 217 -20.95 7.59 -33.79
C ILE A 217 -19.57 8.23 -33.94
N LEU A 218 -19.20 8.64 -35.16
CA LEU A 218 -17.92 9.30 -35.44
C LEU A 218 -17.77 10.65 -34.72
N GLN A 219 -18.87 11.37 -34.53
CA GLN A 219 -18.92 12.62 -33.76
C GLN A 219 -18.97 12.41 -32.24
N GLY A 220 -18.86 11.17 -31.75
CA GLY A 220 -18.78 10.88 -30.32
C GLY A 220 -20.09 11.12 -29.55
N LYS A 221 -21.25 11.25 -30.20
CA LYS A 221 -22.52 11.54 -29.51
C LYS A 221 -22.93 10.48 -28.51
N ILE A 222 -22.64 9.21 -28.80
CA ILE A 222 -22.87 8.13 -27.84
C ILE A 222 -21.96 8.30 -26.62
N VAL A 223 -20.68 8.66 -26.82
CA VAL A 223 -19.70 8.91 -25.76
C VAL A 223 -20.17 10.06 -24.85
N GLU A 224 -20.66 11.16 -25.46
CA GLU A 224 -21.30 12.26 -24.75
C GLU A 224 -22.49 11.77 -23.89
N ILE A 225 -23.41 10.99 -24.46
CA ILE A 225 -24.59 10.46 -23.75
C ILE A 225 -24.17 9.57 -22.57
N VAL A 226 -23.17 8.70 -22.75
CA VAL A 226 -22.67 7.85 -21.66
C VAL A 226 -22.13 8.72 -20.52
N PHE A 227 -21.36 9.77 -20.83
CA PHE A 227 -20.86 10.69 -19.82
C PHE A 227 -22.00 11.40 -19.06
N HIS A 228 -22.99 11.96 -19.76
CA HIS A 228 -24.12 12.63 -19.12
C HIS A 228 -24.90 11.69 -18.21
N ASN A 229 -25.16 10.46 -18.65
CA ASN A 229 -25.84 9.45 -17.84
C ASN A 229 -25.00 9.04 -16.61
N ALA A 230 -23.69 8.93 -16.75
CA ALA A 230 -22.79 8.65 -15.64
C ALA A 230 -22.82 9.78 -14.60
N GLN A 231 -22.77 11.03 -15.09
CA GLN A 231 -22.81 12.23 -14.26
C GLN A 231 -24.13 12.40 -13.51
N THR A 232 -25.27 12.10 -14.14
CA THR A 232 -26.58 12.16 -13.46
C THR A 232 -26.77 11.02 -12.47
N THR A 233 -26.15 9.87 -12.71
CA THR A 233 -26.25 8.71 -11.81
C THR A 233 -25.34 8.84 -10.59
N ILE A 234 -24.11 9.33 -10.78
CA ILE A 234 -23.10 9.49 -9.73
C ILE A 234 -22.85 10.99 -9.53
N GLU A 235 -23.63 11.56 -8.62
CA GLU A 235 -23.52 12.98 -8.24
C GLU A 235 -22.39 13.19 -7.22
N ASN A 236 -21.88 14.43 -7.15
CA ASN A 236 -20.95 14.86 -6.09
C ASN A 236 -19.60 14.15 -6.04
N ASP A 237 -19.09 13.73 -7.21
CA ASP A 237 -17.73 13.18 -7.32
C ASP A 237 -16.91 13.83 -8.46
N PRO A 238 -16.21 14.94 -8.17
CA PRO A 238 -15.33 15.60 -9.12
C PRO A 238 -14.18 14.70 -9.63
N ILE A 239 -13.67 13.80 -8.78
CA ILE A 239 -12.55 12.91 -9.13
C ILE A 239 -13.01 11.90 -10.19
N PHE A 240 -14.21 11.34 -10.01
CA PHE A 240 -14.84 10.48 -11.01
C PHE A 240 -15.05 11.21 -12.33
N ILE A 241 -15.56 12.44 -12.31
CA ILE A 241 -15.75 13.23 -13.53
C ILE A 241 -14.40 13.48 -14.24
N CYS A 242 -13.35 13.84 -13.52
CA CYS A 242 -12.01 14.00 -14.09
C CYS A 242 -11.41 12.71 -14.65
N SER A 243 -11.85 11.53 -14.19
CA SER A 243 -11.37 10.27 -14.76
C SER A 243 -11.83 10.05 -16.20
N PHE A 244 -12.94 10.65 -16.64
CA PHE A 244 -13.34 10.66 -18.05
C PHE A 244 -12.38 11.49 -18.91
N VAL A 245 -11.92 12.64 -18.40
CA VAL A 245 -10.96 13.50 -19.10
C VAL A 245 -9.64 12.75 -19.36
N LYS A 246 -9.15 11.99 -18.37
CA LYS A 246 -7.97 11.13 -18.53
C LYS A 246 -8.14 10.11 -19.67
N ILE A 247 -9.32 9.49 -19.76
CA ILE A 247 -9.63 8.56 -20.86
C ILE A 247 -9.73 9.30 -22.19
N LEU A 248 -10.39 10.46 -22.25
CA LEU A 248 -10.52 11.23 -23.49
C LEU A 248 -9.16 11.64 -24.08
N TYR A 249 -8.22 12.05 -23.24
CA TYR A 249 -6.87 12.34 -23.69
C TYR A 249 -6.15 11.11 -24.25
N GLU A 250 -6.52 9.87 -23.87
CA GLU A 250 -6.03 8.66 -24.55
C GLU A 250 -6.39 8.64 -26.06
N PHE A 251 -7.45 9.36 -26.45
CA PHE A 251 -8.01 9.42 -27.80
C PHE A 251 -7.97 10.82 -28.42
N SER A 252 -6.99 11.66 -28.05
CA SER A 252 -6.85 13.05 -28.49
C SER A 252 -6.80 13.27 -30.01
N GLN A 253 -6.59 12.21 -30.79
CA GLN A 253 -6.67 12.25 -32.25
C GLN A 253 -8.07 12.54 -32.81
N PHE A 254 -9.15 12.39 -32.02
CA PHE A 254 -10.51 12.65 -32.49
C PHE A 254 -10.89 14.13 -32.36
N SER A 255 -11.51 14.68 -33.41
CA SER A 255 -11.92 16.10 -33.47
C SER A 255 -12.86 16.55 -32.35
N PHE A 256 -13.77 15.68 -31.90
CA PHE A 256 -14.76 16.01 -30.86
C PHE A 256 -14.20 16.01 -29.43
N VAL A 257 -12.99 15.48 -29.20
CA VAL A 257 -12.46 15.27 -27.84
C VAL A 257 -12.27 16.58 -27.10
N GLU A 258 -11.69 17.60 -27.73
CA GLU A 258 -11.47 18.89 -27.07
C GLU A 258 -12.80 19.58 -26.70
N SER A 259 -13.81 19.46 -27.56
CA SER A 259 -15.16 19.97 -27.27
C SER A 259 -15.75 19.28 -26.03
N LEU A 260 -15.66 17.95 -25.97
CA LEU A 260 -16.18 17.18 -24.84
C LEU A 260 -15.38 17.44 -23.54
N VAL A 261 -14.06 17.59 -23.61
CA VAL A 261 -13.23 17.98 -22.46
C VAL A 261 -13.68 19.35 -21.94
N ASN A 262 -13.88 20.34 -22.82
CA ASN A 262 -14.39 21.65 -22.44
C ASN A 262 -15.77 21.56 -21.76
N GLN A 263 -16.66 20.70 -22.27
CA GLN A 263 -17.97 20.45 -21.66
C GLN A 263 -17.87 19.80 -20.27
N ILE A 264 -16.92 18.88 -20.07
CA ILE A 264 -16.69 18.26 -18.76
C ILE A 264 -16.19 19.33 -17.76
N TYR A 265 -15.30 20.21 -18.20
CA TYR A 265 -14.80 21.30 -17.35
C TYR A 265 -15.84 22.39 -17.07
N SER A 266 -16.73 22.70 -18.01
CA SER A 266 -17.86 23.61 -17.73
C SER A 266 -18.79 23.00 -16.70
N VAL A 267 -19.08 21.70 -16.81
CA VAL A 267 -19.80 20.95 -15.78
C VAL A 267 -19.12 21.02 -14.41
N LEU A 268 -17.80 20.87 -14.35
CA LEU A 268 -17.03 20.99 -13.11
C LEU A 268 -17.16 22.39 -12.51
N LYS A 269 -17.07 23.42 -13.35
CA LYS A 269 -17.18 24.82 -12.93
C LYS A 269 -18.59 25.17 -12.45
N ASP A 270 -19.62 24.73 -13.15
CA ASP A 270 -21.01 25.16 -12.89
C ASP A 270 -21.63 24.39 -11.72
N LYS A 271 -21.52 23.06 -11.72
CA LYS A 271 -22.16 22.21 -10.69
C LYS A 271 -21.33 22.06 -9.42
N TYR A 272 -20.01 22.18 -9.51
CA TYR A 272 -19.10 21.95 -8.38
C TYR A 272 -18.31 23.21 -8.02
N SER A 273 -18.86 24.39 -8.32
CA SER A 273 -18.24 25.69 -8.02
C SER A 273 -17.82 25.83 -6.56
N SER A 274 -18.62 25.32 -5.62
CA SER A 274 -18.37 25.35 -4.17
C SER A 274 -17.45 24.23 -3.65
N ASN A 275 -17.10 23.24 -4.49
CA ASN A 275 -16.29 22.09 -4.07
C ASN A 275 -14.80 22.41 -4.26
N VAL A 276 -14.05 22.42 -3.16
CA VAL A 276 -12.60 22.73 -3.14
C VAL A 276 -11.80 21.78 -4.04
N LEU A 277 -12.09 20.48 -4.00
CA LEU A 277 -11.41 19.49 -4.83
C LEU A 277 -11.70 19.70 -6.31
N ALA A 278 -12.92 20.10 -6.67
CA ALA A 278 -13.25 20.42 -8.06
C ALA A 278 -12.44 21.62 -8.57
N GLN A 279 -12.28 22.67 -7.75
CA GLN A 279 -11.44 23.82 -8.11
C GLN A 279 -9.98 23.41 -8.29
N SER A 280 -9.42 22.63 -7.36
CA SER A 280 -8.07 22.09 -7.48
C SER A 280 -7.88 21.28 -8.78
N LEU A 281 -8.85 20.44 -9.16
CA LEU A 281 -8.82 19.68 -10.41
C LEU A 281 -8.96 20.56 -11.66
N ILE A 282 -9.72 21.65 -11.59
CA ILE A 282 -9.82 22.65 -12.65
C ILE A 282 -8.46 23.37 -12.81
N ALA A 283 -7.82 23.76 -11.71
CA ALA A 283 -6.52 24.44 -11.76
C ALA A 283 -5.45 23.54 -12.39
N GLN A 284 -5.49 22.24 -12.08
CA GLN A 284 -4.58 21.22 -12.60
C GLN A 284 -4.88 20.76 -14.04
N ARG A 285 -5.88 21.34 -14.73
CA ARG A 285 -6.24 21.01 -16.11
C ARG A 285 -5.04 20.92 -17.07
N PRO A 286 -4.09 21.87 -17.10
CA PRO A 286 -2.94 21.83 -18.00
C PRO A 286 -2.08 20.55 -17.86
N LEU A 287 -2.05 19.93 -16.67
CA LEU A 287 -1.21 18.77 -16.40
C LEU A 287 -1.88 17.42 -16.66
N ILE A 288 -3.18 17.36 -16.95
CA ILE A 288 -3.87 16.06 -17.08
C ILE A 288 -3.26 15.19 -18.19
N ASN A 289 -2.79 15.80 -19.27
CA ASN A 289 -2.17 15.10 -20.40
C ASN A 289 -0.63 15.19 -20.41
N GLU A 290 -0.01 15.60 -19.30
CA GLU A 290 1.45 15.82 -19.17
C GLU A 290 2.25 14.65 -19.75
N ARG A 291 1.89 13.41 -19.42
CA ARG A 291 2.61 12.20 -19.89
C ARG A 291 2.65 12.08 -21.41
N LYS A 292 1.53 12.27 -22.10
CA LYS A 292 1.52 12.19 -23.58
C LYS A 292 2.28 13.34 -24.20
N MET A 293 2.15 14.54 -23.63
CA MET A 293 2.89 15.71 -24.11
C MET A 293 4.39 15.50 -23.98
N ILE A 294 4.86 14.88 -22.88
CA ILE A 294 6.25 14.44 -22.71
C ILE A 294 6.64 13.42 -23.78
N ASP A 295 5.82 12.39 -24.02
CA ASP A 295 6.10 11.36 -25.04
C ASP A 295 6.15 11.95 -26.47
N GLU A 296 5.39 12.99 -26.77
CA GLU A 296 5.41 13.68 -28.06
C GLU A 296 6.59 14.67 -28.17
N ALA A 297 6.89 15.40 -27.11
CA ALA A 297 8.00 16.33 -27.02
C ALA A 297 9.33 15.60 -27.18
N THR A 298 9.50 14.47 -26.49
CA THR A 298 10.68 13.59 -26.61
C THR A 298 10.86 13.07 -28.03
N LYS A 299 9.78 12.64 -28.70
CA LYS A 299 9.83 12.24 -30.11
C LYS A 299 10.22 13.38 -31.06
N LYS A 300 9.87 14.62 -30.71
CA LYS A 300 10.17 15.83 -31.48
C LYS A 300 11.48 16.51 -31.05
N GLU A 301 12.27 15.89 -30.17
CA GLU A 301 13.52 16.44 -29.61
C GLU A 301 13.33 17.84 -28.98
N GLN A 302 12.15 18.09 -28.39
CA GLN A 302 11.84 19.34 -27.69
C GLN A 302 12.32 19.30 -26.24
N ASP A 303 12.57 20.49 -25.67
CA ASP A 303 12.90 20.62 -24.25
C ASP A 303 11.68 20.35 -23.37
N VAL A 304 11.61 19.11 -22.89
CA VAL A 304 10.57 18.61 -21.98
C VAL A 304 10.55 19.40 -20.67
N THR A 305 11.71 19.82 -20.20
CA THR A 305 11.88 20.52 -18.93
C THR A 305 11.20 21.88 -18.98
N PHE A 306 11.45 22.63 -20.05
CA PHE A 306 10.82 23.92 -20.30
C PHE A 306 9.30 23.79 -20.49
N MET A 307 8.84 22.76 -21.21
CA MET A 307 7.41 22.50 -21.39
C MET A 307 6.69 22.26 -20.05
N ILE A 308 7.27 21.43 -19.19
CA ILE A 308 6.70 21.15 -17.86
C ILE A 308 6.63 22.44 -17.04
N ALA A 309 7.68 23.26 -17.05
CA ALA A 309 7.71 24.53 -16.33
C ALA A 309 6.57 25.48 -16.75
N ILE A 310 6.26 25.57 -18.05
CA ILE A 310 5.13 26.35 -18.57
C ILE A 310 3.80 25.80 -18.05
N LEU A 311 3.59 24.48 -18.13
CA LEU A 311 2.34 23.86 -17.68
C LEU A 311 2.13 24.09 -16.18
N GLU A 312 3.17 23.93 -15.37
CA GLU A 312 3.10 24.20 -13.94
C GLU A 312 2.84 25.68 -13.63
N GLN A 313 3.42 26.60 -14.41
CA GLN A 313 3.12 28.02 -14.27
C GLN A 313 1.64 28.30 -14.51
N GLN A 314 1.05 27.74 -15.56
CA GLN A 314 -0.38 27.88 -15.84
C GLN A 314 -1.24 27.32 -14.70
N VAL A 315 -0.85 26.19 -14.09
CA VAL A 315 -1.56 25.63 -12.93
C VAL A 315 -1.51 26.58 -11.74
N ARG A 316 -0.34 27.17 -11.46
CA ARG A 316 -0.18 28.16 -10.38
C ARG A 316 -1.05 29.39 -10.61
N GLU A 317 -1.04 29.94 -11.82
CA GLU A 317 -1.90 31.08 -12.20
C GLU A 317 -3.39 30.75 -12.02
N ASN A 318 -3.81 29.53 -12.37
CA ASN A 318 -5.20 29.10 -12.15
C ASN A 318 -5.55 29.01 -10.66
N TYR A 319 -4.67 28.47 -9.82
CA TYR A 319 -4.88 28.44 -8.36
C TYR A 319 -4.99 29.86 -7.79
N GLU A 320 -4.08 30.75 -8.17
CA GLU A 320 -4.07 32.15 -7.71
C GLU A 320 -5.35 32.89 -8.16
N GLN A 321 -5.84 32.65 -9.38
CA GLN A 321 -7.13 33.18 -9.85
C GLN A 321 -8.32 32.64 -9.06
N GLN A 322 -8.32 31.35 -8.72
CA GLN A 322 -9.40 30.73 -7.94
C GLN A 322 -9.44 31.26 -6.50
N LEU A 323 -8.29 31.49 -5.88
CA LEU A 323 -8.18 32.06 -4.53
C LEU A 323 -8.75 33.49 -4.42
N ASN A 324 -8.70 34.25 -5.52
CA ASN A 324 -9.29 35.58 -5.61
C ASN A 324 -10.83 35.55 -5.71
N ASN A 325 -11.41 34.45 -6.21
CA ASN A 325 -12.85 34.30 -6.37
C ASN A 325 -13.46 33.70 -5.09
N SER A 326 -14.13 34.51 -4.28
CA SER A 326 -14.52 34.23 -2.88
C SER A 326 -15.58 33.13 -2.64
N ILE A 327 -15.74 32.18 -3.55
CA ILE A 327 -16.85 31.20 -3.55
C ILE A 327 -16.52 29.96 -2.68
N VAL A 328 -15.25 29.74 -2.34
CA VAL A 328 -14.74 28.48 -1.78
C VAL A 328 -13.97 28.71 -0.47
N ASP A 329 -13.89 27.68 0.38
CA ASP A 329 -13.01 27.69 1.55
C ASP A 329 -11.55 27.88 1.11
N LYS A 330 -11.02 29.07 1.42
CA LYS A 330 -9.67 29.47 1.05
C LYS A 330 -8.63 28.60 1.77
N ASN A 331 -8.89 28.17 3.00
CA ASN A 331 -7.92 27.41 3.78
C ASN A 331 -7.68 26.03 3.15
N GLU A 332 -8.77 25.31 2.82
CA GLU A 332 -8.65 24.01 2.18
C GLU A 332 -8.03 24.12 0.77
N LEU A 333 -8.36 25.16 0.01
CA LEU A 333 -7.77 25.38 -1.32
C LEU A 333 -6.27 25.68 -1.24
N TRP A 334 -5.85 26.49 -0.25
CA TRP A 334 -4.44 26.75 0.02
C TRP A 334 -3.70 25.47 0.38
N ASN A 335 -4.26 24.60 1.22
CA ASN A 335 -3.64 23.32 1.57
C ASN A 335 -3.40 22.46 0.32
N LEU A 336 -4.41 22.32 -0.57
CA LEU A 336 -4.23 21.59 -1.83
C LEU A 336 -3.20 22.24 -2.77
N TYR A 337 -3.10 23.57 -2.76
CA TYR A 337 -2.11 24.28 -3.56
C TYR A 337 -0.69 24.07 -3.02
N LEU A 338 -0.51 24.09 -1.69
CA LEU A 338 0.76 23.78 -1.03
C LEU A 338 1.17 22.33 -1.29
N ASP A 339 0.25 21.38 -1.10
CA ASP A 339 0.47 19.95 -1.38
C ASP A 339 0.91 19.73 -2.83
N PHE A 340 0.26 20.40 -3.78
CA PHE A 340 0.64 20.35 -5.19
C PHE A 340 2.09 20.81 -5.40
N CYS A 341 2.48 21.95 -4.84
CA CYS A 341 3.83 22.50 -5.00
C CYS A 341 4.90 21.57 -4.38
N VAL A 342 4.63 21.06 -3.18
CA VAL A 342 5.50 20.09 -2.51
C VAL A 342 5.62 18.80 -3.33
N GLN A 343 4.52 18.29 -3.87
CA GLN A 343 4.52 17.08 -4.70
C GLN A 343 5.40 17.28 -5.95
N ARG A 344 5.34 18.44 -6.59
CA ARG A 344 6.21 18.76 -7.74
C ARG A 344 7.67 18.87 -7.35
N LEU A 345 7.98 19.50 -6.21
CA LEU A 345 9.35 19.52 -5.68
C LEU A 345 9.90 18.11 -5.44
N ARG A 346 9.09 17.19 -4.91
CA ARG A 346 9.50 15.78 -4.70
C ARG A 346 9.75 15.01 -6.01
N GLN A 347 9.13 15.45 -7.11
CA GLN A 347 9.28 14.86 -8.45
C GLN A 347 10.38 15.53 -9.28
N ALA A 348 10.89 16.69 -8.84
CA ALA A 348 11.88 17.47 -9.57
C ALA A 348 13.23 16.75 -9.70
N SER A 349 13.90 16.95 -10.84
CA SER A 349 15.30 16.58 -11.04
C SER A 349 16.23 17.50 -10.26
N ASP A 350 17.47 17.05 -10.02
CA ASP A 350 18.49 17.86 -9.33
C ASP A 350 18.77 19.21 -10.02
N SER A 351 18.60 19.28 -11.35
CA SER A 351 18.79 20.50 -12.14
C SER A 351 17.78 21.60 -11.82
N ASN A 352 16.53 21.23 -11.50
CA ASN A 352 15.42 22.16 -11.34
C ASN A 352 14.98 22.32 -9.88
N LYS A 353 15.52 21.49 -8.99
CA LYS A 353 15.15 21.44 -7.57
C LYS A 353 15.27 22.81 -6.90
N THR A 354 16.30 23.59 -7.23
CA THR A 354 16.50 24.95 -6.71
C THR A 354 15.38 25.91 -7.09
N GLU A 355 14.87 25.82 -8.31
CA GLU A 355 13.73 26.60 -8.79
C GLU A 355 12.45 26.18 -8.07
N HIS A 356 12.19 24.89 -7.92
CA HIS A 356 11.02 24.42 -7.18
C HIS A 356 11.07 24.79 -5.69
N ILE A 357 12.26 24.83 -5.07
CA ILE A 357 12.43 25.31 -3.69
C ILE A 357 12.05 26.79 -3.59
N SER A 358 12.50 27.64 -4.53
CA SER A 358 12.17 29.07 -4.50
C SER A 358 10.68 29.32 -4.75
N ILE A 359 10.06 28.52 -5.63
CA ILE A 359 8.60 28.54 -5.86
C ILE A 359 7.86 28.16 -4.58
N CYS A 360 8.27 27.07 -3.91
CA CYS A 360 7.68 26.67 -2.63
C CYS A 360 7.83 27.78 -1.58
N ASP A 361 9.04 28.35 -1.39
CA ASP A 361 9.26 29.43 -0.41
C ASP A 361 8.34 30.63 -0.66
N ARG A 362 8.18 31.04 -1.92
CA ARG A 362 7.26 32.12 -2.30
C ARG A 362 5.82 31.79 -1.95
N ILE A 363 5.35 30.60 -2.31
CA ILE A 363 3.94 30.21 -2.14
C ILE A 363 3.60 30.00 -0.66
N PHE A 364 4.47 29.35 0.12
CA PHE A 364 4.31 29.24 1.57
C PHE A 364 4.33 30.62 2.25
N SER A 365 5.18 31.55 1.79
CA SER A 365 5.18 32.93 2.30
C SER A 365 3.84 33.62 2.05
N LEU A 366 3.32 33.56 0.81
CA LEU A 366 2.01 34.12 0.46
C LEU A 366 0.87 33.48 1.27
N ALA A 367 0.90 32.15 1.43
CA ALA A 367 -0.08 31.43 2.22
C ALA A 367 -0.05 31.88 3.68
N SER A 368 1.14 32.08 4.26
CA SER A 368 1.29 32.54 5.66
C SER A 368 0.72 33.94 5.92
N GLU A 369 0.63 34.78 4.89
CA GLU A 369 0.05 36.13 4.99
C GLU A 369 -1.48 36.12 4.84
N GLN A 370 -2.02 35.14 4.11
CA GLN A 370 -3.45 35.06 3.80
C GLN A 370 -4.23 34.12 4.72
N ILE A 371 -3.59 33.05 5.21
CA ILE A 371 -4.21 32.03 6.05
C ILE A 371 -3.34 31.70 7.26
N SER A 372 -3.98 31.18 8.30
CA SER A 372 -3.28 30.60 9.44
C SER A 372 -2.74 29.22 9.09
N LEU A 373 -1.47 29.16 8.67
CA LEU A 373 -0.77 27.90 8.43
C LEU A 373 -0.70 27.07 9.71
N THR A 374 -0.92 25.76 9.61
CA THR A 374 -0.76 24.83 10.75
C THR A 374 0.72 24.64 11.09
N SER A 375 1.01 24.09 12.27
CA SER A 375 2.40 23.79 12.66
C SER A 375 3.09 22.78 11.72
N GLU A 376 2.33 21.83 11.17
CA GLU A 376 2.83 20.88 10.16
C GLU A 376 3.29 21.59 8.88
N HIS A 377 2.53 22.57 8.38
CA HIS A 377 2.93 23.37 7.21
C HIS A 377 4.23 24.13 7.47
N TYR A 378 4.42 24.69 8.66
CA TYR A 378 5.68 25.36 9.02
C TYR A 378 6.86 24.39 9.10
N LEU A 379 6.66 23.19 9.63
CA LEU A 379 7.71 22.17 9.66
C LEU A 379 8.10 21.71 8.26
N GLU A 380 7.12 21.52 7.38
CA GLU A 380 7.37 21.16 5.98
C GLU A 380 8.11 22.30 5.26
N TRP A 381 7.64 23.55 5.40
CA TRP A 381 8.30 24.71 4.82
C TRP A 381 9.77 24.85 5.27
N VAL A 382 10.03 24.71 6.57
CA VAL A 382 11.39 24.77 7.14
C VAL A 382 12.29 23.64 6.63
N SER A 383 11.72 22.48 6.27
CA SER A 383 12.49 21.37 5.70
C SER A 383 12.89 21.57 4.23
N ILE A 384 12.18 22.44 3.51
CA ILE A 384 12.36 22.68 2.07
C ILE A 384 13.44 23.73 1.80
N VAL A 385 13.46 24.80 2.60
CA VAL A 385 14.31 25.97 2.36
C VAL A 385 15.73 25.80 2.89
N ASP A 386 16.62 26.70 2.48
CA ASP A 386 17.99 26.75 2.99
C ASP A 386 18.04 27.13 4.48
N HIS A 387 19.16 26.82 5.11
CA HIS A 387 19.33 26.93 6.56
C HIS A 387 19.13 28.36 7.10
N ASN A 388 19.52 29.39 6.34
CA ASN A 388 19.33 30.78 6.77
C ASN A 388 17.86 31.20 6.72
N ARG A 389 17.16 30.83 5.65
CA ARG A 389 15.73 31.09 5.51
C ARG A 389 14.90 30.32 6.54
N ALA A 390 15.26 29.05 6.80
CA ALA A 390 14.66 28.17 7.81
C ALA A 390 14.64 28.82 9.20
N LYS A 391 15.73 29.48 9.62
CA LYS A 391 15.82 30.19 10.92
C LYS A 391 14.80 31.31 11.06
N VAL A 392 14.59 32.10 10.00
CA VAL A 392 13.62 33.20 10.03
C VAL A 392 12.19 32.65 10.14
N ILE A 393 11.89 31.57 9.41
CA ILE A 393 10.56 30.97 9.37
C ILE A 393 10.25 30.28 10.70
N ILE A 394 11.16 29.46 11.23
CA ILE A 394 10.91 28.71 12.45
C ILE A 394 10.74 29.64 13.66
N LYS A 395 11.45 30.77 13.69
CA LYS A 395 11.27 31.80 14.72
C LYS A 395 9.85 32.36 14.67
N LYS A 396 9.39 32.78 13.49
CA LYS A 396 8.00 33.22 13.28
C LYS A 396 7.00 32.13 13.70
N ALA A 397 7.25 30.88 13.32
CA ALA A 397 6.37 29.75 13.63
C ALA A 397 6.24 29.50 15.14
N THR A 398 7.35 29.52 15.88
CA THR A 398 7.33 29.39 17.35
C THR A 398 6.69 30.58 18.06
N ASP A 399 6.75 31.77 17.46
CA ASP A 399 6.06 32.95 18.01
C ASP A 399 4.53 32.83 17.81
N HIS A 400 4.09 32.23 16.70
CA HIS A 400 2.66 31.97 16.41
C HIS A 400 2.12 30.75 17.18
N TYR A 401 2.95 29.72 17.39
CA TYR A 401 2.61 28.48 18.10
C TYR A 401 3.55 28.20 19.28
N PRO A 402 3.48 28.99 20.37
CA PRO A 402 4.41 28.86 21.49
C PRO A 402 4.34 27.50 22.21
N ASN A 403 3.21 26.81 22.16
CA ASN A 403 3.01 25.52 22.84
C ASN A 403 3.40 24.30 22.00
N ASP A 404 3.76 24.47 20.72
CA ASP A 404 4.10 23.33 19.85
C ASP A 404 5.56 22.89 20.04
N ALA A 405 5.74 21.75 20.70
CA ALA A 405 7.06 21.22 21.00
C ALA A 405 7.86 20.79 19.75
N SER A 406 7.20 20.44 18.65
CA SER A 406 7.88 20.00 17.42
C SER A 406 8.56 21.18 16.72
N LEU A 407 7.89 22.34 16.68
CA LEU A 407 8.46 23.58 16.15
C LEU A 407 9.66 24.04 16.98
N TRP A 408 9.54 24.03 18.31
CA TRP A 408 10.65 24.35 19.21
C TRP A 408 11.81 23.37 19.07
N ASN A 409 11.54 22.07 18.96
CA ASN A 409 12.57 21.09 18.73
C ASN A 409 13.33 21.37 17.41
N LYS A 410 12.61 21.66 16.31
CA LYS A 410 13.25 22.01 15.04
C LYS A 410 14.07 23.29 15.14
N ARG A 411 13.59 24.31 15.86
CA ARG A 411 14.34 25.56 16.12
C ARG A 411 15.65 25.29 16.85
N LEU A 412 15.63 24.46 17.90
CA LEU A 412 16.82 24.09 18.65
C LEU A 412 17.78 23.24 17.81
N SER A 413 17.28 22.26 17.05
CA SER A 413 18.11 21.45 16.16
C SER A 413 18.85 22.30 15.12
N LEU A 414 18.18 23.30 14.52
CA LEU A 414 18.83 24.20 13.57
C LEU A 414 19.97 25.01 14.22
N LEU A 415 19.81 25.46 15.46
CA LEU A 415 20.87 26.17 16.19
C LEU A 415 22.05 25.24 16.54
N ILE A 416 21.78 23.96 16.82
CA ILE A 416 22.80 22.96 17.09
C ILE A 416 23.61 22.64 15.82
N GLU A 417 22.93 22.46 14.68
CA GLU A 417 23.57 22.20 13.38
C GLU A 417 24.54 23.32 12.96
N GLU A 418 24.25 24.57 13.30
CA GLU A 418 25.11 25.72 13.01
C GLU A 418 26.30 25.84 13.97
N SER A 419 26.41 24.98 14.98
CA SER A 419 27.44 25.04 16.04
C SER A 419 27.45 26.39 16.79
N VAL A 420 26.26 26.96 17.00
CA VAL A 420 26.10 28.21 17.76
C VAL A 420 26.60 28.03 19.20
N ASP A 421 27.07 29.12 19.82
CA ASP A 421 27.60 29.08 21.17
C ASP A 421 26.61 28.49 22.19
N CYS A 422 27.13 27.70 23.12
CA CYS A 422 26.34 27.02 24.15
C CYS A 422 25.50 28.01 25.00
N LYS A 423 25.91 29.27 25.16
CA LYS A 423 25.13 30.26 25.93
C LYS A 423 23.84 30.64 25.19
N THR A 424 23.89 30.78 23.87
CA THR A 424 22.72 31.07 23.04
C THR A 424 21.74 29.89 23.04
N ILE A 425 22.21 28.66 22.89
CA ILE A 425 21.36 27.47 22.98
C ILE A 425 20.69 27.36 24.35
N LYS A 426 21.43 27.61 25.44
CA LYS A 426 20.85 27.66 26.80
C LYS A 426 19.75 28.72 26.95
N LYS A 427 19.93 29.90 26.34
CA LYS A 427 18.91 30.97 26.39
C LYS A 427 17.66 30.55 25.62
N GLU A 428 17.82 30.00 24.43
CA GLU A 428 16.70 29.54 23.59
C GLU A 428 15.94 28.37 24.23
N PHE A 429 16.65 27.41 24.84
CA PHE A 429 16.01 26.34 25.61
C PHE A 429 15.20 26.87 26.79
N LYS A 430 15.70 27.88 27.51
CA LYS A 430 14.94 28.53 28.59
C LYS A 430 13.70 29.25 28.08
N LEU A 431 13.77 29.87 26.89
CA LEU A 431 12.60 30.47 26.25
C LEU A 431 11.55 29.41 25.88
N ALA A 432 11.99 28.29 25.29
CA ALA A 432 11.11 27.17 24.96
C ALA A 432 10.40 26.61 26.20
N CYS A 433 11.15 26.39 27.29
CA CYS A 433 10.62 25.89 28.57
C CYS A 433 9.72 26.89 29.32
N GLY A 434 9.57 28.13 28.82
CA GLY A 434 8.57 29.06 29.33
C GLY A 434 7.13 28.58 29.09
N ASN A 435 6.93 27.70 28.10
CA ASN A 435 5.62 27.15 27.74
C ASN A 435 5.42 25.75 28.36
N SER A 436 4.24 25.49 28.93
CA SER A 436 3.98 24.29 29.75
C SER A 436 4.13 22.98 28.99
N ASP A 437 3.69 22.93 27.75
CA ASP A 437 3.63 21.69 26.95
C ASP A 437 5.00 21.37 26.35
N VAL A 438 5.70 22.42 25.90
CA VAL A 438 7.08 22.38 25.41
C VAL A 438 8.03 21.92 26.51
N LYS A 439 7.88 22.48 27.71
CA LYS A 439 8.66 22.12 28.89
C LYS A 439 8.57 20.63 29.24
N LYS A 440 7.42 20.01 29.01
CA LYS A 440 7.20 18.58 29.27
C LYS A 440 7.56 17.67 28.09
N SER A 441 7.99 18.23 26.95
CA SER A 441 8.22 17.47 25.74
C SER A 441 9.51 16.65 25.80
N SER A 442 9.36 15.33 25.64
CA SER A 442 10.48 14.39 25.57
C SER A 442 11.41 14.63 24.40
N LEU A 443 10.89 15.15 23.28
CA LEU A 443 11.67 15.43 22.08
C LEU A 443 12.75 16.48 22.38
N ILE A 444 12.34 17.56 23.05
CA ILE A 444 13.22 18.69 23.38
C ILE A 444 14.26 18.29 24.44
N TRP A 445 13.83 17.54 25.46
CA TRP A 445 14.76 17.09 26.50
C TRP A 445 15.80 16.13 25.94
N ASN A 446 15.42 15.21 25.05
CA ASN A 446 16.39 14.32 24.41
C ASN A 446 17.39 15.09 23.54
N THR A 447 16.93 15.99 22.66
CA THR A 447 17.85 16.74 21.78
C THR A 447 18.82 17.62 22.58
N ILE A 448 18.34 18.29 23.63
CA ILE A 448 19.17 19.16 24.45
C ILE A 448 20.13 18.40 25.36
N ILE A 449 19.71 17.27 25.95
CA ILE A 449 20.59 16.43 26.76
C ILE A 449 21.69 15.83 25.88
N ASP A 450 21.34 15.29 24.71
CA ASP A 450 22.32 14.69 23.80
C ASP A 450 23.36 15.75 23.37
N TYR A 451 22.94 16.98 23.05
CA TYR A 451 23.86 18.11 22.79
C TYR A 451 24.71 18.51 24.00
N ALA A 452 24.10 18.61 25.20
CA ALA A 452 24.80 19.03 26.41
C ALA A 452 25.89 18.03 26.81
N GLN A 453 25.63 16.72 26.64
CA GLN A 453 26.57 15.65 26.97
C GLN A 453 27.91 15.80 26.22
N GLU A 454 27.87 16.26 24.97
CA GLU A 454 29.03 16.46 24.12
C GLU A 454 29.78 17.77 24.38
N ASN A 455 29.07 18.81 24.87
CA ASN A 455 29.59 20.19 24.85
C ASN A 455 29.78 20.82 26.24
N ASP A 456 28.97 20.47 27.24
CA ASP A 456 29.02 21.06 28.59
C ASP A 456 28.55 20.08 29.67
N HIS A 457 29.51 19.40 30.31
CA HIS A 457 29.26 18.45 31.39
C HIS A 457 28.56 19.07 32.60
N LYS A 458 28.85 20.33 32.93
CA LYS A 458 28.23 20.99 34.09
C LYS A 458 26.75 21.25 33.81
N TRP A 459 26.44 21.75 32.62
CA TRP A 459 25.06 21.97 32.21
C TRP A 459 24.28 20.65 32.06
N THR A 460 24.94 19.59 31.60
CA THR A 460 24.35 18.25 31.54
C THR A 460 23.86 17.78 32.91
N GLU A 461 24.66 17.98 33.95
CA GLU A 461 24.27 17.66 35.33
C GLU A 461 23.05 18.48 35.77
N GLU A 462 23.07 19.79 35.54
CA GLU A 462 21.95 20.69 35.85
C GLU A 462 20.65 20.29 35.15
N LEU A 463 20.72 19.90 33.86
CA LEU A 463 19.58 19.43 33.08
C LEU A 463 19.00 18.13 33.65
N PHE A 464 19.86 17.16 33.97
CA PHE A 464 19.39 15.93 34.57
C PHE A 464 18.74 16.18 35.93
N GLU A 465 19.30 17.05 36.78
CA GLU A 465 18.67 17.41 38.05
C GLU A 465 17.32 18.12 37.87
N GLN A 466 17.21 19.05 36.93
CA GLN A 466 15.95 19.69 36.56
C GLN A 466 14.91 18.66 36.08
N SER A 467 15.33 17.69 35.26
CA SER A 467 14.43 16.65 34.77
C SER A 467 13.86 15.77 35.89
N GLN A 468 14.51 15.68 37.05
CA GLN A 468 14.01 14.93 38.19
C GLN A 468 13.01 15.70 39.05
N MET A 469 12.89 17.02 38.85
CA MET A 469 11.95 17.88 39.56
C MET A 469 10.68 18.14 38.74
N GLU A 470 10.72 17.88 37.44
CA GLU A 470 9.61 18.11 36.53
C GLU A 470 8.76 16.86 36.32
N SER A 471 7.46 17.07 36.07
CA SER A 471 6.50 15.99 35.84
C SER A 471 6.46 15.63 34.34
N PHE A 472 7.18 14.59 33.94
CA PHE A 472 7.11 14.02 32.59
C PHE A 472 6.18 12.81 32.52
N ASP A 473 5.91 12.37 31.30
CA ASP A 473 5.38 11.02 31.08
C ASP A 473 6.29 9.96 31.71
N LEU A 474 5.66 8.86 32.12
CA LEU A 474 6.33 7.75 32.81
C LEU A 474 7.52 7.20 32.01
N SER A 475 7.34 6.97 30.70
CA SER A 475 8.37 6.43 29.81
C SER A 475 9.62 7.32 29.76
N VAL A 476 9.41 8.63 29.68
CA VAL A 476 10.47 9.65 29.58
C VAL A 476 11.25 9.72 30.89
N THR A 477 10.54 9.75 32.01
CA THR A 477 11.15 9.74 33.35
C THR A 477 12.07 8.52 33.55
N LEU A 478 11.63 7.36 33.09
CA LEU A 478 12.38 6.10 33.16
C LEU A 478 13.64 6.13 32.28
N GLN A 479 13.53 6.67 31.06
CA GLN A 479 14.66 6.83 30.13
C GLN A 479 15.71 7.82 30.67
N LEU A 480 15.28 8.98 31.16
CA LEU A 480 16.17 10.02 31.66
C LEU A 480 16.97 9.59 32.89
N LYS A 481 16.38 8.82 33.82
CA LYS A 481 17.11 8.25 34.96
C LYS A 481 18.23 7.31 34.53
N SER A 482 17.95 6.48 33.52
CA SER A 482 18.93 5.54 32.98
C SER A 482 20.06 6.28 32.27
N LYS A 483 19.73 7.27 31.43
CA LYS A 483 20.73 8.15 30.79
C LYS A 483 21.57 8.92 31.81
N TYR A 484 20.99 9.43 32.90
CA TYR A 484 21.72 10.17 33.93
C TYR A 484 22.76 9.30 34.64
N LEU A 485 22.39 8.05 34.97
CA LEU A 485 23.30 7.11 35.59
C LEU A 485 24.48 6.75 34.66
N GLN A 486 24.20 6.48 33.39
CA GLN A 486 25.22 6.17 32.39
C GLN A 486 26.19 7.34 32.19
N TRP A 487 25.66 8.56 32.09
CA TRP A 487 26.48 9.77 32.00
C TRP A 487 27.34 10.00 33.24
N ALA A 488 26.78 9.80 34.44
CA ALA A 488 27.51 9.94 35.69
C ALA A 488 28.65 8.92 35.80
N ASN A 489 28.46 7.70 35.28
CA ASN A 489 29.50 6.68 35.25
C ASN A 489 30.70 7.08 34.38
N GLN A 490 30.45 7.77 33.26
CA GLN A 490 31.51 8.21 32.35
C GLN A 490 32.28 9.43 32.88
N ASN A 491 31.61 10.33 33.61
CA ASN A 491 32.15 11.66 33.90
C ASN A 491 32.41 11.96 35.38
N LYS A 492 31.92 11.14 36.31
CA LYS A 492 32.05 11.36 37.76
C LYS A 492 32.81 10.24 38.46
N SER A 493 33.27 10.54 39.67
CA SER A 493 33.86 9.51 40.54
C SER A 493 32.80 8.50 40.98
N ILE A 494 33.23 7.26 41.22
CA ILE A 494 32.33 6.20 41.68
C ILE A 494 31.59 6.54 42.98
N LYS A 495 32.21 7.32 43.88
CA LYS A 495 31.57 7.81 45.10
C LYS A 495 30.33 8.68 44.78
N GLN A 496 30.44 9.53 43.76
CA GLN A 496 29.34 10.38 43.31
C GLN A 496 28.26 9.58 42.57
N VAL A 497 28.64 8.59 41.76
CA VAL A 497 27.70 7.68 41.08
C VAL A 497 26.86 6.92 42.10
N ARG A 498 27.50 6.37 43.14
CA ARG A 498 26.82 5.70 44.27
C ARG A 498 25.81 6.61 44.96
N GLN A 499 26.21 7.83 45.31
CA GLN A 499 25.30 8.82 45.93
C GLN A 499 24.14 9.19 45.00
N LEU A 500 24.39 9.28 43.70
CA LEU A 500 23.39 9.59 42.70
C LEU A 500 22.39 8.45 42.54
N PHE A 501 22.84 7.19 42.53
CA PHE A 501 21.97 6.02 42.55
C PHE A 501 21.08 6.01 43.80
N ASP A 502 21.65 6.24 44.98
CA ASP A 502 20.90 6.30 46.25
C ASP A 502 19.79 7.39 46.18
N LYS A 503 20.10 8.56 45.61
CA LYS A 503 19.12 9.64 45.42
C LYS A 503 18.03 9.30 44.39
N LEU A 504 18.40 8.73 43.23
CA LEU A 504 17.46 8.44 42.13
C LEU A 504 16.57 7.23 42.42
N SER A 505 17.09 6.22 43.12
CA SER A 505 16.34 5.03 43.52
C SER A 505 15.22 5.35 44.52
N CYS A 506 15.40 6.37 45.37
CA CYS A 506 14.38 6.85 46.29
C CYS A 506 13.22 7.59 45.58
N ARG A 507 13.46 8.14 44.37
CA ARG A 507 12.43 8.80 43.58
C ARG A 507 11.76 7.77 42.69
N THR A 508 10.58 7.28 43.07
CA THR A 508 9.78 6.40 42.21
C THR A 508 9.13 7.19 41.06
N PRO A 509 8.96 6.63 39.85
CA PRO A 509 9.31 5.27 39.44
C PRO A 509 10.70 5.17 38.77
N ALA A 510 11.40 4.04 38.94
CA ALA A 510 12.68 3.72 38.31
C ALA A 510 12.51 2.47 37.42
N SER A 511 13.31 2.34 36.36
CA SER A 511 13.17 1.24 35.40
C SER A 511 13.99 0.02 35.81
N LEU A 512 13.61 -1.18 35.38
CA LEU A 512 14.46 -2.36 35.59
C LEU A 512 15.85 -2.17 34.95
N PRO A 513 15.98 -1.64 33.70
CA PRO A 513 17.28 -1.26 33.14
C PRO A 513 18.12 -0.33 34.03
N PHE A 514 17.51 0.64 34.70
CA PHE A 514 18.23 1.56 35.61
C PHE A 514 18.94 0.80 36.75
N TYR A 515 18.26 -0.15 37.39
CA TYR A 515 18.86 -0.98 38.44
C TYR A 515 19.94 -1.91 37.87
N MET A 516 19.67 -2.53 36.72
CA MET A 516 20.62 -3.45 36.08
C MET A 516 21.88 -2.73 35.60
N ASP A 517 21.76 -1.52 35.08
CA ASP A 517 22.89 -0.70 34.66
C ASP A 517 23.76 -0.32 35.86
N TYR A 518 23.18 0.04 37.00
CA TYR A 518 23.94 0.29 38.23
C TYR A 518 24.70 -0.96 38.71
N ILE A 519 24.06 -2.12 38.68
CA ILE A 519 24.68 -3.39 39.07
C ILE A 519 25.88 -3.71 38.15
N LYS A 520 25.73 -3.53 36.83
CA LYS A 520 26.83 -3.71 35.87
C LYS A 520 27.98 -2.73 36.14
N ILE A 521 27.67 -1.48 36.45
CA ILE A 521 28.67 -0.47 36.81
C ILE A 521 29.48 -0.94 38.02
N GLU A 522 28.82 -1.36 39.11
CA GLU A 522 29.50 -1.83 40.32
C GLU A 522 30.31 -3.12 40.09
N GLN A 523 29.83 -4.04 39.25
CA GLN A 523 30.54 -5.27 38.88
C GLN A 523 31.81 -5.00 38.06
N SER A 524 31.86 -3.89 37.30
CA SER A 524 33.01 -3.53 36.48
C SER A 524 34.17 -2.89 37.27
N LEU A 525 33.96 -2.60 38.56
CA LEU A 525 34.97 -1.98 39.41
C LEU A 525 36.01 -2.98 39.91
N SER A 526 37.25 -2.52 40.10
CA SER A 526 38.33 -3.33 40.68
C SER A 526 38.11 -3.70 42.15
N ASN A 527 37.34 -2.90 42.90
CA ASN A 527 36.96 -3.17 44.29
C ASN A 527 35.43 -3.22 44.42
N ILE A 528 34.90 -4.43 44.28
CA ILE A 528 33.46 -4.72 44.22
C ILE A 528 32.83 -4.57 45.62
N ASP A 529 31.84 -3.69 45.75
CA ASP A 529 31.05 -3.56 46.97
C ASP A 529 29.82 -4.49 46.92
N ASN A 530 30.03 -5.73 47.36
CA ASN A 530 28.99 -6.76 47.37
C ASN A 530 27.75 -6.37 48.19
N LYS A 531 27.87 -5.46 49.17
CA LYS A 531 26.71 -5.01 49.96
C LYS A 531 25.81 -4.13 49.11
N ARG A 532 26.39 -3.20 48.35
CA ARG A 532 25.63 -2.30 47.46
C ARG A 532 24.95 -3.02 46.31
N ILE A 533 25.62 -4.00 45.70
CA ILE A 533 25.01 -4.80 44.64
C ILE A 533 23.80 -5.59 45.18
N LYS A 534 23.93 -6.21 46.36
CA LYS A 534 22.80 -6.88 47.02
C LYS A 534 21.64 -5.92 47.30
N THR A 535 21.92 -4.72 47.83
CA THR A 535 20.86 -3.74 48.08
C THR A 535 20.17 -3.29 46.79
N ALA A 536 20.90 -3.13 45.68
CA ALA A 536 20.32 -2.77 44.39
C ALA A 536 19.42 -3.89 43.83
N PHE A 537 19.83 -5.17 43.94
CA PHE A 537 18.99 -6.31 43.59
C PHE A 537 17.72 -6.38 44.44
N GLU A 538 17.83 -6.23 45.76
CA GLU A 538 16.67 -6.25 46.66
C GLU A 538 15.71 -5.09 46.37
N GLN A 539 16.23 -3.89 46.07
CA GLN A 539 15.41 -2.75 45.63
C GLN A 539 14.69 -3.02 44.31
N ALA A 540 15.37 -3.61 43.32
CA ALA A 540 14.75 -3.99 42.05
C ALA A 540 13.67 -5.06 42.23
N ILE A 541 13.90 -6.05 43.11
CA ILE A 541 12.97 -7.14 43.39
C ILE A 541 11.65 -6.63 44.01
N ILE A 542 11.71 -5.59 44.85
CA ILE A 542 10.51 -4.98 45.44
C ILE A 542 9.52 -4.53 44.34
N TYR A 543 10.02 -3.96 43.24
CA TYR A 543 9.19 -3.42 42.17
C TYR A 543 8.96 -4.40 41.01
N PHE A 544 9.95 -5.23 40.66
CA PHE A 544 9.96 -6.06 39.44
C PHE A 544 10.01 -7.57 39.71
N GLY A 545 10.09 -8.00 40.98
CA GLY A 545 10.29 -9.40 41.35
C GLY A 545 9.12 -10.32 40.98
N LYS A 546 7.92 -9.79 40.72
CA LYS A 546 6.76 -10.59 40.26
C LYS A 546 6.80 -10.89 38.77
N THR A 547 7.37 -9.98 37.98
CA THR A 547 7.23 -9.93 36.52
C THR A 547 8.52 -10.19 35.76
N SER A 548 9.66 -10.41 36.44
CA SER A 548 10.95 -10.66 35.78
C SER A 548 11.68 -11.85 36.41
N ALA A 549 11.63 -13.01 35.76
CA ALA A 549 12.47 -14.16 36.11
C ALA A 549 13.97 -13.85 35.92
N ASP A 550 14.31 -13.08 34.88
CA ASP A 550 15.67 -12.70 34.53
C ASP A 550 16.39 -11.94 35.66
N LEU A 551 15.66 -11.11 36.42
CA LEU A 551 16.20 -10.41 37.59
C LEU A 551 16.65 -11.39 38.70
N TRP A 552 15.83 -12.41 38.99
CA TRP A 552 16.16 -13.42 39.99
C TRP A 552 17.33 -14.30 39.55
N LEU A 553 17.36 -14.69 38.27
CA LEU A 553 18.46 -15.46 37.69
C LEU A 553 19.77 -14.68 37.75
N ALA A 554 19.75 -13.38 37.39
CA ALA A 554 20.93 -12.53 37.50
C ALA A 554 21.43 -12.40 38.94
N TYR A 555 20.52 -12.36 39.93
CA TYR A 555 20.90 -12.30 41.34
C TYR A 555 21.52 -13.63 41.84
N LEU A 556 20.99 -14.77 41.38
CA LEU A 556 21.54 -16.10 41.67
C LEU A 556 22.90 -16.31 41.01
N ASP A 557 23.02 -15.98 39.72
CA ASP A 557 24.28 -16.03 38.95
C ASP A 557 25.38 -15.22 39.65
N TYR A 558 25.07 -13.98 40.04
CA TYR A 558 26.00 -13.12 40.75
C TYR A 558 26.40 -13.69 42.12
N SER A 559 25.42 -14.18 42.89
CA SER A 559 25.65 -14.74 44.23
C SER A 559 26.51 -16.01 44.20
N LYS A 560 26.42 -16.80 43.12
CA LYS A 560 27.24 -18.00 42.90
C LYS A 560 28.68 -17.67 42.51
N GLN A 561 28.88 -16.63 41.68
CA GLN A 561 30.20 -16.24 41.17
C GLN A 561 31.07 -15.52 42.21
N HIS A 562 30.46 -14.69 43.08
CA HIS A 562 31.19 -13.83 44.00
C HIS A 562 30.99 -14.32 45.44
N GLN A 563 31.70 -15.41 45.78
CA GLN A 563 31.65 -16.11 47.08
C GLN A 563 31.86 -15.16 48.27
N SER A 564 30.76 -14.62 48.76
CA SER A 564 30.66 -13.90 50.05
C SER A 564 29.38 -14.24 50.81
N LEU A 565 28.65 -15.32 50.48
CA LEU A 565 27.51 -15.81 51.26
C LEU A 565 27.30 -17.34 51.17
N ASP A 566 26.90 -17.93 52.28
CA ASP A 566 26.55 -19.33 52.49
C ASP A 566 25.54 -19.90 51.47
N PHE A 567 25.58 -21.22 51.24
CA PHE A 567 24.54 -21.99 50.50
C PHE A 567 23.11 -21.60 50.91
N ILE A 568 22.93 -21.23 52.18
CA ILE A 568 21.69 -20.76 52.79
C ILE A 568 21.13 -19.52 52.05
N THR A 569 21.95 -18.56 51.61
CA THR A 569 21.43 -17.37 50.95
C THR A 569 20.99 -17.64 49.52
N ILE A 570 21.69 -18.51 48.79
CA ILE A 570 21.29 -18.94 47.45
C ILE A 570 19.95 -19.66 47.53
N SER A 571 19.81 -20.59 48.49
CA SER A 571 18.57 -21.30 48.77
C SER A 571 17.42 -20.34 49.14
N ARG A 572 17.70 -19.31 49.96
CA ARG A 572 16.71 -18.29 50.32
C ARG A 572 16.27 -17.42 49.14
N ILE A 573 17.19 -17.02 48.26
CA ILE A 573 16.86 -16.24 47.05
C ILE A 573 15.99 -17.10 46.11
N HIS A 574 16.38 -18.36 45.89
CA HIS A 574 15.62 -19.30 45.07
C HIS A 574 14.22 -19.56 45.64
N SER A 575 14.10 -19.84 46.94
CA SER A 575 12.79 -20.02 47.59
C SER A 575 11.91 -18.77 47.48
N ARG A 576 12.47 -17.57 47.66
CA ARG A 576 11.72 -16.31 47.47
C ARG A 576 11.24 -16.15 46.03
N ALA A 577 12.06 -16.46 45.04
CA ALA A 577 11.68 -16.40 43.63
C ALA A 577 10.48 -17.34 43.34
N LEU A 578 10.50 -18.56 43.89
CA LEU A 578 9.40 -19.53 43.75
C LEU A 578 8.07 -19.02 44.34
N HIS A 579 8.12 -18.20 45.37
CA HIS A 579 6.93 -17.65 46.04
C HIS A 579 6.42 -16.33 45.45
N ILE A 580 7.29 -15.54 44.80
CA ILE A 580 6.96 -14.18 44.35
C ILE A 580 6.62 -14.12 42.85
N LEU A 581 7.22 -14.97 42.02
CA LEU A 581 7.02 -14.96 40.57
C LEU A 581 5.61 -15.39 40.16
N GLU A 582 5.07 -14.73 39.14
CA GLU A 582 3.79 -15.12 38.51
C GLU A 582 3.94 -16.41 37.70
N SER A 583 2.82 -17.11 37.43
CA SER A 583 2.82 -18.49 36.95
C SER A 583 3.58 -18.74 35.64
N ASP A 584 3.65 -17.75 34.75
CA ASP A 584 4.32 -17.89 33.46
C ASP A 584 5.83 -17.66 33.58
N GLU A 585 6.25 -16.64 34.34
CA GLU A 585 7.66 -16.36 34.64
C GLU A 585 8.27 -17.42 35.58
N LEU A 586 7.48 -18.01 36.47
CA LEU A 586 7.89 -19.10 37.36
C LEU A 586 8.30 -20.36 36.58
N LYS A 587 7.55 -20.71 35.53
CA LYS A 587 7.91 -21.85 34.67
C LYS A 587 9.26 -21.60 33.98
N ARG A 588 9.44 -20.39 33.45
CA ARG A 588 10.70 -19.97 32.80
C ARG A 588 11.86 -20.00 33.78
N PHE A 589 11.69 -19.42 34.96
CA PHE A 589 12.67 -19.44 36.04
C PHE A 589 13.13 -20.87 36.38
N ASN A 590 12.19 -21.81 36.57
CA ASN A 590 12.53 -23.20 36.88
C ASN A 590 13.32 -23.88 35.76
N THR A 591 12.96 -23.64 34.49
CA THR A 591 13.70 -24.20 33.36
C THR A 591 15.13 -23.64 33.27
N GLU A 592 15.31 -22.34 33.47
CA GLU A 592 16.63 -21.70 33.35
C GLU A 592 17.53 -21.99 34.56
N CYS A 593 16.98 -22.09 35.78
CA CYS A 593 17.71 -22.54 36.97
C CYS A 593 18.28 -23.96 36.79
N ALA A 594 17.48 -24.87 36.23
CA ALA A 594 17.91 -26.24 35.93
C ALA A 594 18.98 -26.31 34.84
N LEU A 595 18.91 -25.46 33.81
CA LEU A 595 19.89 -25.42 32.72
C LEU A 595 21.24 -24.82 33.15
N LYS A 596 21.24 -23.81 34.02
CA LYS A 596 22.45 -23.10 34.46
C LYS A 596 23.08 -23.69 35.74
N ASN A 597 22.53 -24.77 36.29
CA ASN A 597 22.93 -25.37 37.57
C ASN A 597 23.01 -24.32 38.70
N LEU A 598 22.02 -23.42 38.79
CA LEU A 598 22.05 -22.29 39.74
C LEU A 598 21.57 -22.64 41.15
N THR A 599 21.06 -23.86 41.30
CA THR A 599 20.66 -24.56 42.52
C THR A 599 21.07 -26.01 42.37
#